data_AF-A0A101M9Y5-F1
#
_entry.id   AF-A0A101M9Y5-F1
#
_cell.length_a   1.000
_cell.length_b   1.000
_cell.length_c   1.000
_cell.angle_alpha   90.00
_cell.angle_beta   90.00
_cell.angle_gamma   90.00
#
_symmetry.space_group_name_H-M   'P 1'
#
loop_
_entity.id
_entity.type
_entity.pdbx_description
1 polymer ?
#
loop_
_entity_poly.entity_id
_entity_poly.type
_entity_poly.pdbx_seq_one_letter_code
_entity_poly.pdbx_strand_id
1 'polypeptide(L)'
;MHDPTTENRQGPDVGTQYRSAIFTHGDEQHKIAEEITEKVSKEWYKTPLSTKVLPAGQWWDAEEYHQLYLQNNPAGYECPAHFIRPFPPLSD
;
A
#
# COMPACT_ATOMS: atom_id res chain seq x y z
N MET A 1 0.33 4.87 -3.93
CA MET A 1 0.74 6.11 -3.26
C MET A 1 1.32 5.75 -1.90
N HIS A 2 2.53 5.18 -1.90
CA HIS A 2 3.42 4.84 -0.77
C HIS A 2 4.70 4.25 -1.40
N ASP A 3 5.75 3.96 -0.61
CA ASP A 3 6.89 3.17 -1.07
C ASP A 3 6.66 1.67 -0.80
N PRO A 4 6.47 0.83 -1.83
CA PRO A 4 6.25 -0.61 -1.68
C PRO A 4 7.54 -1.43 -1.53
N THR A 5 8.72 -0.80 -1.54
CA THR A 5 10.02 -1.50 -1.47
C THR A 5 10.56 -1.67 -0.06
N THR A 6 9.91 -1.03 0.93
CA THR A 6 10.34 -1.04 2.32
C THR A 6 9.57 -2.07 3.14
N GLU A 7 10.28 -3.04 3.71
CA GLU A 7 9.69 -4.03 4.61
C GLU A 7 9.36 -3.41 5.97
N ASN A 8 8.12 -3.61 6.44
CA ASN A 8 7.64 -3.18 7.77
C ASN A 8 7.91 -1.68 8.07
N ARG A 9 7.79 -0.82 7.07
CA ARG A 9 8.08 0.62 7.17
C ARG A 9 7.38 1.42 6.08
N GLN A 10 7.00 2.65 6.39
CA GLN A 10 6.61 3.67 5.41
C GLN A 10 7.16 5.05 5.81
N GLY A 11 8.07 5.61 5.01
CA GLY A 11 8.72 6.88 5.37
C GLY A 11 9.41 6.81 6.75
N PRO A 12 9.10 7.71 7.70
CA PRO A 12 9.62 7.64 9.07
C PRO A 12 8.89 6.63 9.98
N ASP A 13 7.74 6.08 9.56
CA ASP A 13 6.92 5.18 10.37
C ASP A 13 7.44 3.73 10.25
N VAL A 14 7.84 3.13 11.38
CA VAL A 14 8.51 1.83 11.43
C VAL A 14 7.73 0.84 12.29
N GLY A 15 7.53 -0.37 11.77
CA GLY A 15 6.81 -1.45 12.44
C GLY A 15 5.94 -2.26 11.49
N THR A 16 5.57 -3.48 11.90
CA THR A 16 4.80 -4.41 11.07
C THR A 16 3.41 -3.88 10.73
N GLN A 17 2.87 -2.95 11.51
CA GLN A 17 1.62 -2.25 11.22
C GLN A 17 1.69 -1.32 10.01
N TYR A 18 2.90 -0.95 9.55
CA TYR A 18 3.13 -0.08 8.39
C TYR A 18 3.59 -0.82 7.13
N ARG A 19 3.49 -2.17 7.12
CA ARG A 19 3.92 -2.98 5.98
C ARG A 19 3.01 -2.79 4.77
N SER A 20 3.60 -2.87 3.57
CA SER A 20 2.85 -2.92 2.32
C SER A 20 2.12 -4.27 2.17
N ALA A 21 0.81 -4.25 1.97
CA ALA A 21 0.01 -5.46 1.71
C ALA A 21 -1.22 -5.14 0.86
N ILE A 22 -1.67 -6.14 0.10
CA ILE A 22 -2.95 -6.19 -0.60
C ILE A 22 -3.72 -7.39 -0.04
N PHE A 23 -4.91 -7.14 0.51
CA PHE A 23 -5.81 -8.17 1.03
C PHE A 23 -6.95 -8.41 0.04
N THR A 24 -7.05 -9.64 -0.49
CA THR A 24 -7.91 -9.96 -1.64
C THR A 24 -9.16 -10.75 -1.24
N HIS A 25 -10.30 -10.41 -1.83
CA HIS A 25 -11.56 -11.12 -1.70
C HIS A 25 -11.78 -12.04 -2.91
N GLY A 26 -11.19 -13.24 -2.85
CA GLY A 26 -11.30 -14.27 -3.89
C GLY A 26 -10.18 -14.27 -4.92
N ASP A 27 -10.20 -15.29 -5.78
CA ASP A 27 -9.09 -15.65 -6.66
C ASP A 27 -8.84 -14.64 -7.78
N GLU A 28 -9.90 -13.99 -8.28
CA GLU A 28 -9.78 -12.97 -9.33
C GLU A 28 -8.94 -11.78 -8.84
N GLN A 29 -9.27 -11.24 -7.67
CA GLN A 29 -8.50 -10.15 -7.07
C GLN A 29 -7.07 -10.58 -6.74
N HIS A 30 -6.87 -11.82 -6.28
CA HIS A 30 -5.56 -12.37 -6.00
C HIS A 30 -4.67 -12.37 -7.23
N LYS A 31 -5.17 -12.95 -8.32
CA LYS A 31 -4.46 -13.02 -9.59
C LYS A 31 -4.10 -11.63 -10.12
N ILE A 32 -5.06 -10.71 -10.15
CA ILE A 32 -4.81 -9.33 -10.62
C ILE A 32 -3.77 -8.63 -9.74
N ALA A 33 -3.85 -8.79 -8.42
CA ALA A 33 -2.91 -8.17 -7.49
C ALA A 33 -1.47 -8.70 -7.69
N GLU A 34 -1.29 -10.00 -7.91
CA GLU A 34 0.01 -10.59 -8.23
C GLU A 34 0.55 -10.07 -9.57
N GLU A 35 -0.27 -10.10 -10.63
CA GLU A 35 0.11 -9.64 -11.97
C GLU A 35 0.56 -8.17 -11.96
N ILE A 36 -0.21 -7.30 -11.30
CA ILE A 36 0.11 -5.87 -11.24
C ILE A 36 1.31 -5.61 -10.33
N THR A 37 1.46 -6.34 -9.22
CA THR A 37 2.65 -6.25 -8.35
C THR A 37 3.91 -6.58 -9.14
N GLU A 38 3.87 -7.62 -9.98
CA GLU A 38 4.98 -8.00 -10.84
C GLU A 38 5.27 -6.95 -11.92
N LYS A 39 4.24 -6.43 -12.62
CA LYS A 39 4.39 -5.35 -13.60
C LYS A 39 5.01 -4.10 -12.97
N VAL A 40 4.50 -3.64 -11.83
CA VAL A 40 5.02 -2.48 -11.10
C VAL A 40 6.48 -2.68 -10.67
N SER A 41 6.83 -3.88 -10.18
CA SER A 41 8.20 -4.22 -9.84
C SER A 41 9.14 -4.06 -11.03
N LYS A 42 8.73 -4.53 -12.21
CA LYS A 42 9.55 -4.51 -13.43
C LYS A 42 9.64 -3.13 -14.07
N GLU A 43 8.51 -2.42 -14.19
CA GLU A 43 8.41 -1.22 -15.01
C GLU A 43 8.73 0.07 -14.24
N TRP A 44 8.23 0.18 -13.01
CA TRP A 44 8.35 1.42 -12.23
C TRP A 44 9.53 1.40 -11.27
N TYR A 45 9.69 0.32 -10.49
CA TYR A 45 10.65 0.28 -9.38
C TYR A 45 11.97 -0.42 -9.72
N LYS A 46 11.97 -1.33 -10.71
CA LYS A 46 13.14 -2.12 -11.14
C LYS A 46 13.85 -2.85 -10.00
N THR A 47 13.09 -3.23 -8.97
CA THR A 47 13.55 -3.95 -7.77
C THR A 47 12.39 -4.78 -7.22
N PRO A 48 12.66 -5.88 -6.48
CA PRO A 48 11.61 -6.61 -5.79
C PRO A 48 10.81 -5.71 -4.84
N LEU A 49 9.49 -5.92 -4.81
CA LEU A 49 8.60 -5.21 -3.88
C LEU A 49 8.41 -6.03 -2.60
N SER A 50 8.26 -5.35 -1.47
CA SER A 50 7.95 -5.97 -0.17
C SER A 50 6.45 -6.22 0.02
N THR A 51 5.60 -5.74 -0.89
CA THR A 51 4.15 -5.92 -0.86
C THR A 51 3.77 -7.39 -0.76
N LYS A 52 2.95 -7.74 0.24
CA LYS A 52 2.35 -9.08 0.36
C LYS A 52 0.97 -9.11 -0.29
N VAL A 53 0.69 -10.12 -1.11
CA VAL A 53 -0.67 -10.41 -1.61
C VAL A 53 -1.23 -11.56 -0.77
N LEU A 54 -2.30 -11.31 -0.04
CA LEU A 54 -2.86 -12.23 0.96
C LEU A 54 -4.39 -12.30 0.83
N PRO A 55 -5.03 -13.43 1.13
CA PRO A 55 -6.48 -13.45 1.28
C PRO A 55 -6.91 -12.52 2.41
N ALA A 56 -8.02 -11.80 2.23
CA ALA A 56 -8.59 -10.98 3.28
C ALA A 56 -9.01 -11.86 4.48
N GLY A 57 -8.51 -11.48 5.66
CA GLY A 57 -8.82 -12.13 6.92
C GLY A 57 -9.86 -11.35 7.72
N GLN A 58 -9.88 -11.58 9.02
CA GLN A 58 -10.67 -10.76 9.95
C GLN A 58 -10.21 -9.31 9.89
N TRP A 59 -11.17 -8.40 9.75
CA TRP A 59 -10.98 -6.96 9.80
C TRP A 59 -11.55 -6.42 11.10
N TRP A 60 -10.79 -5.55 11.75
CA TRP A 60 -11.21 -4.83 12.94
C TRP A 60 -11.23 -3.35 12.60
N ASP A 61 -12.38 -2.73 12.71
CA ASP A 61 -12.47 -1.29 12.50
C ASP A 61 -11.65 -0.56 13.55
N ALA A 62 -10.87 0.42 13.10
CA ALA A 62 -10.18 1.35 13.99
C ALA A 62 -11.21 2.24 14.72
N GLU A 63 -10.81 2.79 15.86
CA GLU A 63 -11.63 3.68 16.66
C GLU A 63 -12.15 4.88 15.85
N GLU A 64 -13.31 5.41 16.25
CA GLU A 64 -14.01 6.47 15.51
C GLU A 64 -13.13 7.68 15.19
N TYR A 65 -12.23 8.08 16.10
CA TYR A 65 -11.36 9.24 15.90
C TYR A 65 -10.27 9.03 14.82
N HIS A 66 -10.03 7.78 14.38
CA HIS A 66 -9.15 7.48 13.25
C HIS A 66 -9.85 7.65 11.89
N GLN A 67 -11.19 7.57 11.86
CA GLN A 67 -11.96 7.65 10.63
C GLN A 67 -11.93 9.09 10.08
N LEU A 68 -11.63 9.22 8.78
CA LEU A 68 -11.49 10.51 8.09
C LEU A 68 -10.52 11.49 8.79
N TYR A 69 -9.51 10.99 9.50
CA TYR A 69 -8.61 11.80 10.34
C TYR A 69 -8.05 13.04 9.63
N LEU A 70 -7.52 12.92 8.41
CA LEU A 70 -6.97 14.06 7.66
C LEU A 70 -8.03 15.03 7.11
N GLN A 71 -9.29 14.61 6.97
CA GLN A 71 -10.38 15.53 6.63
C GLN A 71 -10.80 16.35 7.85
N ASN A 72 -10.88 15.69 9.02
CA ASN A 72 -11.25 16.31 10.28
C ASN A 72 -10.10 17.14 10.90
N ASN A 73 -8.85 16.77 10.61
CA ASN A 73 -7.64 17.46 11.01
C ASN A 73 -6.70 17.67 9.80
N PRO A 74 -6.94 18.68 8.96
CA PRO A 74 -6.14 18.92 7.75
C PRO A 74 -4.67 19.27 8.00
N ALA A 75 -4.33 19.74 9.20
CA ALA A 75 -2.96 19.98 9.64
C ALA A 75 -2.34 18.77 10.38
N GLY A 76 -3.08 17.65 10.42
CA GLY A 76 -2.63 16.41 11.02
C GLY A 76 -1.42 15.81 10.30
N TYR A 77 -0.76 14.89 10.97
CA TYR A 77 0.37 14.19 10.38
C TYR A 77 -0.07 13.34 9.19
N GLU A 78 0.59 13.53 8.05
CA GLU A 78 0.58 12.61 6.91
C GLU A 78 2.03 12.22 6.58
N CYS A 79 2.27 10.93 6.35
CA CYS A 79 3.60 10.43 6.02
C CYS A 79 4.10 11.06 4.72
N PRO A 80 5.34 11.58 4.66
CA PRO A 80 5.89 12.23 3.46
C PRO A 80 6.03 11.29 2.25
N ALA A 81 5.87 9.98 2.45
CA ALA A 81 5.89 9.00 1.37
C ALA A 81 4.52 8.75 0.72
N HIS A 82 3.43 9.28 1.29
CA HIS A 82 2.07 9.26 0.76
C HIS A 82 1.83 10.45 -0.19
N PHE A 83 2.42 10.38 -1.39
CA PHE A 83 2.14 11.33 -2.47
C PHE A 83 2.09 10.62 -3.82
N ILE A 84 1.32 11.18 -4.77
CA ILE A 84 1.18 10.61 -6.11
C ILE A 84 2.52 10.75 -6.82
N ARG A 85 3.15 9.61 -7.08
CA ARG A 85 4.40 9.53 -7.84
C ARG A 85 4.07 9.67 -9.34
N PRO A 86 4.87 10.43 -10.12
CA PRO A 86 4.59 10.69 -11.53
C PRO A 86 5.03 9.52 -12.43
N PHE A 87 4.58 8.30 -12.14
CA PHE A 87 4.86 7.15 -12.99
C PHE A 87 4.02 7.20 -14.26
N PRO A 88 4.55 6.73 -15.41
CA PRO A 88 3.75 6.55 -16.61
C PRO A 88 2.73 5.40 -16.41
N PRO A 89 1.70 5.28 -17.27
CA PRO A 89 0.86 4.08 -17.30
C PRO A 89 1.71 2.81 -17.45
N LEU A 90 1.25 1.72 -16.83
CA LEU A 90 1.84 0.39 -17.05
C LEU A 90 1.57 -0.08 -18.47
N SER A 91 2.43 -0.96 -18.97
CA SER A 91 2.21 -1.66 -20.23
C SER A 91 0.97 -2.57 -20.18
N ASP A 92 0.29 -2.68 -21.33
CA ASP A 92 -0.86 -3.58 -21.54
C ASP A 92 -0.47 -5.06 -21.35
#